data_AF-A0A5P9QA49-F1
#
_entry.id   AF-A0A5P9QA49-F1
#
_cell.length_a   1.000
_cell.length_b   1.000
_cell.length_c   1.000
_cell.angle_alpha   90.00
_cell.angle_beta   90.00
_cell.angle_gamma   90.00
#
_symmetry.space_group_name_H-M   'P 1'
#
loop_
_entity.id
_entity.type
_entity.pdbx_description
1 polymer ?
#
loop_
_entity_poly.entity_id
_entity_poly.type
_entity_poly.pdbx_seq_one_letter_code
_entity_poly.pdbx_strand_id
1 'polypeptide(L)'
;MNTPNRLSRPIVLTSAALFAAGIVSGAGIYARRSDTPEVHHGDTSAWTVHLILTALAVAVVALLAVRGCLVRSVRVPFTRAAGARVRLTLREAVRSPGAAVRTVVSLPFAWIFLFGIFRAGEQVIAGLDPNFTANAWGGPSYLGAMYCHYLDVVLLMAVAALALHGLLLRPAAVRTPSGMGKVETR
;
A
#
# COMPACT_ATOMS: atom_id res chain seq x y z
N MET A 1 7.26 -9.28 26.51
CA MET A 1 8.15 -8.66 25.50
C MET A 1 7.45 -8.63 24.14
N ASN A 2 7.00 -7.46 23.70
CA ASN A 2 6.34 -7.31 22.39
C ASN A 2 7.40 -7.32 21.28
N THR A 3 7.27 -8.20 20.29
CA THR A 3 8.03 -8.11 19.03
C THR A 3 7.17 -7.36 17.99
N PRO A 4 7.24 -6.02 17.91
CA PRO A 4 6.40 -5.21 17.00
C PRO A 4 6.65 -5.47 15.50
N ASN A 5 7.64 -6.30 15.14
CA ASN A 5 8.08 -6.50 13.77
C ASN A 5 7.76 -7.87 13.15
N ARG A 6 6.94 -8.72 13.79
CA ARG A 6 6.54 -9.99 13.17
C ARG A 6 5.50 -9.75 12.07
N LEU A 7 5.71 -10.33 10.90
CA LEU A 7 4.77 -10.30 9.80
C LEU A 7 3.46 -11.01 10.17
N SER A 8 2.35 -10.46 9.69
CA SER A 8 1.02 -11.03 9.81
C SER A 8 0.80 -12.01 8.67
N ARG A 9 0.81 -13.32 8.97
CA ARG A 9 0.51 -14.37 7.99
C ARG A 9 -0.74 -14.08 7.15
N PRO A 10 -1.92 -13.74 7.74
CA PRO A 10 -3.10 -13.51 6.91
C PRO A 10 -2.93 -12.32 5.97
N ILE A 11 -2.34 -11.21 6.43
CA ILE A 11 -2.14 -10.04 5.55
C ILE A 11 -1.19 -10.40 4.41
N VAL A 12 -0.05 -11.04 4.71
CA VAL A 12 0.92 -11.45 3.69
C VAL A 12 0.31 -12.43 2.69
N LEU A 13 -0.45 -13.43 3.16
CA LEU A 13 -1.10 -14.41 2.29
C LEU A 13 -2.19 -13.76 1.43
N THR A 14 -3.00 -12.86 1.99
CA THR A 14 -3.99 -12.10 1.21
C THR A 14 -3.30 -11.21 0.18
N SER A 15 -2.22 -10.51 0.53
CA SER A 15 -1.45 -9.71 -0.42
C SER A 15 -0.84 -10.55 -1.54
N ALA A 16 -0.24 -11.70 -1.20
CA ALA A 16 0.31 -12.63 -2.19
C ALA A 16 -0.77 -13.18 -3.13
N ALA A 17 -1.94 -13.55 -2.57
CA ALA A 17 -3.08 -14.03 -3.34
C ALA A 17 -3.64 -12.93 -4.27
N LEU A 18 -3.77 -11.70 -3.79
CA LEU A 18 -4.21 -10.56 -4.60
C LEU A 18 -3.24 -10.26 -5.74
N PHE A 19 -1.94 -10.28 -5.46
CA PHE A 19 -0.91 -10.08 -6.48
C PHE A 19 -0.96 -11.20 -7.54
N ALA A 20 -1.05 -12.47 -7.11
CA ALA A 20 -1.18 -13.61 -8.01
C ALA A 20 -2.48 -13.54 -8.84
N ALA A 21 -3.61 -13.15 -8.24
CA ALA A 21 -4.86 -12.92 -8.95
C ALA A 21 -4.73 -11.80 -9.98
N GLY A 22 -3.97 -10.74 -9.66
CA GLY A 22 -3.58 -9.69 -10.59
C GLY A 22 -2.86 -10.26 -11.80
N ILE A 23 -1.81 -11.06 -11.59
CA ILE A 23 -1.06 -11.71 -12.69
C ILE A 23 -1.99 -12.53 -13.59
N VAL A 24 -2.86 -13.36 -13.00
CA VAL A 24 -3.82 -14.17 -13.77
C VAL A 24 -4.79 -13.29 -14.57
N SER A 25 -5.27 -12.20 -13.97
CA SER A 25 -6.12 -11.22 -14.66
C SER A 25 -5.39 -10.56 -15.83
N GLY A 26 -4.13 -10.14 -15.61
CA GLY A 26 -3.28 -9.55 -16.63
C GLY A 26 -2.99 -10.52 -17.78
N ALA A 27 -2.77 -11.80 -17.49
CA ALA A 27 -2.65 -12.85 -18.51
C ALA A 27 -3.94 -12.99 -19.33
N GLY A 28 -5.10 -12.92 -18.67
CA GLY A 28 -6.39 -12.92 -19.36
C GLY A 28 -6.59 -11.71 -20.29
N ILE A 29 -6.14 -10.52 -19.87
CA ILE A 29 -6.15 -9.31 -20.70
C ILE A 29 -5.22 -9.50 -21.90
N TYR A 30 -3.97 -9.90 -21.67
CA TYR A 30 -2.98 -10.12 -22.72
C TYR A 30 -3.38 -11.19 -23.74
N ALA A 31 -4.03 -12.27 -23.29
CA ALA A 31 -4.52 -13.34 -24.15
C ALA A 31 -5.70 -12.91 -25.04
N ARG A 32 -6.41 -11.84 -24.67
CA ARG A 32 -7.53 -11.26 -25.44
C ARG A 32 -7.15 -9.94 -26.12
N ARG A 33 -5.85 -9.63 -26.22
CA ARG A 33 -5.41 -8.40 -26.88
C ARG A 33 -5.83 -8.38 -28.35
N SER A 34 -6.09 -7.17 -28.86
CA SER A 34 -6.33 -6.93 -30.27
C SER A 34 -5.03 -7.12 -31.07
N ASP A 35 -5.11 -7.69 -32.28
CA ASP A 35 -3.98 -7.69 -33.22
C ASP A 35 -3.87 -6.38 -34.01
N THR A 36 -4.92 -5.56 -34.00
CA THR A 36 -4.90 -4.21 -34.58
C THR A 36 -4.07 -3.30 -33.68
N PRO A 37 -2.99 -2.68 -34.20
CA PRO A 37 -2.17 -1.76 -33.42
C PRO A 37 -2.94 -0.52 -33.00
N GLU A 38 -2.90 -0.19 -31.72
CA GLU A 38 -3.41 1.06 -31.17
C GLU A 38 -2.48 2.21 -31.60
N VAL A 39 -3.06 3.33 -32.05
CA VAL A 39 -2.27 4.51 -32.44
C VAL A 39 -1.78 5.21 -31.19
N HIS A 40 -0.47 5.52 -31.13
CA HIS A 40 0.10 6.31 -30.05
C HIS A 40 -0.23 7.80 -30.21
N HIS A 41 -0.70 8.42 -29.13
CA HIS A 41 -0.98 9.84 -29.00
C HIS A 41 -0.02 10.47 -27.99
N GLY A 42 0.88 11.35 -28.45
CA GLY A 42 1.96 11.89 -27.62
C GLY A 42 1.50 12.81 -26.48
N ASP A 43 0.29 13.34 -26.55
CA ASP A 43 -0.37 14.16 -25.51
C ASP A 43 -0.83 13.33 -24.30
N THR A 44 -0.87 12.00 -24.42
CA THR A 44 -1.14 11.08 -23.30
C THR A 44 0.07 10.87 -22.39
N SER A 45 1.24 11.39 -22.77
CA SER A 45 2.47 11.32 -21.99
C SER A 45 2.39 12.21 -20.73
N ALA A 46 2.75 11.66 -19.58
CA ALA A 46 2.85 12.39 -18.30
C ALA A 46 4.23 12.27 -17.66
N TRP A 47 5.29 12.11 -18.46
CA TRP A 47 6.66 11.95 -17.98
C TRP A 47 7.10 13.05 -17.00
N THR A 48 6.82 14.31 -17.29
CA THR A 48 7.21 15.44 -16.43
C THR A 48 6.66 15.28 -15.00
N VAL A 49 5.39 14.89 -14.86
CA VAL A 49 4.75 14.65 -13.56
C VAL A 49 5.43 13.49 -12.84
N HIS A 50 5.67 12.38 -13.56
CA HIS A 50 6.29 11.20 -12.96
C HIS A 50 7.75 11.44 -12.54
N LEU A 51 8.51 12.25 -13.28
CA LEU A 51 9.88 12.64 -12.88
C LEU A 51 9.87 13.47 -11.58
N ILE A 52 8.93 14.42 -11.45
CA ILE A 52 8.76 15.19 -10.20
C ILE A 52 8.41 14.24 -9.04
N LEU A 53 7.42 13.38 -9.24
CA LEU A 53 7.00 12.40 -8.23
C LEU A 53 8.13 11.45 -7.83
N THR A 54 8.99 11.08 -8.79
CA THR A 54 10.16 10.24 -8.53
C THR A 54 11.18 10.96 -7.67
N ALA A 55 11.51 12.21 -7.99
CA ALA A 55 12.43 13.01 -7.19
C ALA A 55 11.95 13.12 -5.74
N LEU A 56 10.65 13.34 -5.54
CA LEU A 56 10.04 13.37 -4.21
C LEU A 56 10.11 12.00 -3.51
N ALA A 57 9.79 10.92 -4.22
CA ALA A 57 9.87 9.56 -3.68
C ALA A 57 11.30 9.21 -3.24
N VAL A 58 12.31 9.53 -4.06
CA VAL A 58 13.73 9.34 -3.75
C VAL A 58 14.14 10.14 -2.52
N ALA A 59 13.72 11.41 -2.41
CA ALA A 59 14.00 12.22 -1.22
C ALA A 59 13.43 11.60 0.06
N VAL A 60 12.19 11.09 0.01
CA VAL A 60 11.57 10.39 1.13
C VAL A 60 12.31 9.10 1.47
N VAL A 61 12.66 8.27 0.48
CA VAL A 61 13.40 7.03 0.68
C VAL A 61 14.78 7.31 1.30
N ALA A 62 15.51 8.31 0.79
CA ALA A 62 16.80 8.73 1.32
C ALA A 62 16.67 9.19 2.78
N LEU A 63 15.65 10.01 3.11
CA LEU A 63 15.39 10.44 4.48
C LEU A 63 15.10 9.25 5.41
N LEU A 64 14.29 8.29 4.98
CA LEU A 64 13.99 7.08 5.75
C LEU A 64 15.22 6.18 5.91
N ALA A 65 16.10 6.13 4.90
CA ALA A 65 17.35 5.38 4.95
C ALA A 65 18.35 6.00 5.94
N VAL A 66 18.56 7.31 5.87
CA VAL A 66 19.42 8.06 6.81
C VAL A 66 18.92 7.94 8.25
N ARG A 67 17.60 7.87 8.45
CA ARG A 67 16.98 7.65 9.77
C ARG A 67 16.98 6.17 10.20
N GLY A 68 17.55 5.26 9.42
CA GLY A 68 17.61 3.82 9.73
C GLY A 68 16.24 3.13 9.83
N CYS A 69 15.19 3.72 9.23
CA CYS A 69 13.82 3.25 9.40
C CYS A 69 13.16 2.73 8.12
N LEU A 70 13.83 2.80 6.96
CA LEU A 70 13.30 2.38 5.65
C LEU A 70 12.64 0.99 5.67
N VAL A 71 13.40 -0.05 6.05
CA VAL A 71 12.91 -1.44 6.08
C VAL A 71 11.72 -1.59 7.02
N ARG A 72 11.76 -0.90 8.17
CA ARG A 72 10.66 -0.90 9.12
C ARG A 72 9.42 -0.27 8.50
N SER A 73 9.54 0.92 7.90
CA SER A 73 8.45 1.68 7.29
C SER A 73 7.73 0.89 6.20
N VAL A 74 8.48 0.22 5.30
CA VAL A 74 7.90 -0.63 4.24
C VAL A 74 7.16 -1.84 4.82
N ARG A 75 7.66 -2.41 5.93
CA ARG A 75 7.05 -3.59 6.55
C ARG A 75 5.83 -3.28 7.41
N VAL A 76 5.69 -2.04 7.93
CA VAL A 76 4.62 -1.67 8.88
C VAL A 76 3.23 -2.17 8.46
N PRO A 77 2.76 -1.96 7.21
CA PRO A 77 1.42 -2.38 6.79
C PRO A 77 1.19 -3.90 6.89
N PHE A 78 2.25 -4.70 6.80
CA PHE A 78 2.20 -6.16 6.78
C PHE A 78 2.45 -6.80 8.16
N THR A 79 2.56 -6.00 9.22
CA THR A 79 2.86 -6.51 10.57
C THR A 79 1.63 -7.04 11.31
N ARG A 80 1.86 -7.91 12.31
CA ARG A 80 0.82 -8.32 13.27
C ARG A 80 0.22 -7.12 14.01
N ALA A 81 1.01 -6.07 14.25
CA ALA A 81 0.55 -4.84 14.87
C ALA A 81 -0.48 -4.13 13.99
N ALA A 82 -0.24 -3.98 12.68
CA ALA A 82 -1.22 -3.44 11.75
C ALA A 82 -2.51 -4.28 11.75
N GLY A 83 -2.40 -5.60 11.66
CA GLY A 83 -3.57 -6.50 11.73
C GLY A 83 -4.34 -6.41 13.05
N ALA A 84 -3.65 -6.21 14.18
CA ALA A 84 -4.30 -6.00 15.47
C ALA A 84 -5.10 -4.70 15.52
N ARG A 85 -4.59 -3.63 14.90
CA ARG A 85 -5.29 -2.33 14.81
C ARG A 85 -6.53 -2.40 13.93
N VAL A 86 -6.46 -3.12 12.80
CA VAL A 86 -7.62 -3.40 11.96
C VAL A 86 -8.69 -4.13 12.76
N ARG A 87 -8.34 -5.25 13.41
CA ARG A 87 -9.29 -6.02 14.23
C ARG A 87 -9.88 -5.21 15.37
N LEU A 88 -9.07 -4.38 16.05
CA LEU A 88 -9.54 -3.51 17.12
C LEU A 88 -10.57 -2.51 16.59
N THR A 89 -10.25 -1.84 15.49
CA THR A 89 -11.13 -0.85 14.86
C THR A 89 -12.48 -1.47 14.48
N LEU A 90 -12.46 -2.65 13.85
CA LEU A 90 -13.68 -3.39 13.49
C LEU A 90 -14.49 -3.84 14.71
N ARG A 91 -13.83 -4.32 15.77
CA ARG A 91 -14.51 -4.76 17.00
C ARG A 91 -15.15 -3.60 17.76
N GLU A 92 -14.51 -2.44 17.76
CA GLU A 92 -15.07 -1.26 18.42
C GLU A 92 -16.12 -0.56 17.57
N ALA A 93 -16.16 -0.77 16.25
CA ALA A 93 -17.16 -0.21 15.36
C ALA A 93 -18.60 -0.57 15.78
N VAL A 94 -18.81 -1.77 16.33
CA VAL A 94 -20.14 -2.20 16.81
C VAL A 94 -20.50 -1.61 18.19
N ARG A 95 -19.54 -0.98 18.88
CA ARG A 95 -19.70 -0.48 20.26
C ARG A 95 -19.65 1.04 20.37
N SER A 96 -19.05 1.71 19.38
CA SER A 96 -18.82 3.15 19.41
C SER A 96 -19.07 3.78 18.03
N PRO A 97 -19.92 4.82 17.95
CA PRO A 97 -20.14 5.56 16.70
C PRO A 97 -18.83 6.13 16.12
N GLY A 98 -17.90 6.59 16.97
CA GLY A 98 -16.61 7.10 16.50
C GLY A 98 -15.73 6.03 15.84
N ALA A 99 -15.77 4.80 16.34
CA ALA A 99 -15.07 3.67 15.72
C ALA A 99 -15.77 3.20 14.43
N ALA A 100 -17.10 3.30 14.36
CA ALA A 100 -17.86 3.03 13.15
C ALA A 100 -17.49 4.00 12.02
N VAL A 101 -17.47 5.31 12.30
CA VAL A 101 -17.03 6.34 11.34
C VAL A 101 -15.59 6.08 10.88
N ARG A 102 -14.66 5.81 11.81
CA ARG A 102 -13.28 5.46 11.45
C ARG A 102 -13.20 4.24 10.55
N THR A 103 -14.03 3.23 10.78
CA THR A 103 -14.09 2.03 9.95
C THR A 103 -14.53 2.38 8.53
N VAL A 104 -15.64 3.09 8.38
CA VAL A 104 -16.17 3.51 7.08
C VAL A 104 -15.17 4.36 6.31
N VAL A 105 -14.57 5.37 6.96
CA VAL A 105 -13.55 6.23 6.35
C VAL A 105 -12.28 5.46 5.99
N SER A 106 -11.95 4.38 6.69
CA SER A 106 -10.79 3.54 6.37
C SER A 106 -11.00 2.67 5.12
N LEU A 107 -12.24 2.37 4.73
CA LEU A 107 -12.54 1.48 3.60
C LEU A 107 -11.94 1.93 2.27
N PRO A 108 -12.09 3.19 1.80
CA PRO A 108 -11.49 3.62 0.54
C PRO A 108 -9.96 3.50 0.54
N PHE A 109 -9.31 3.79 1.67
CA PHE A 109 -7.84 3.64 1.79
C PHE A 109 -7.42 2.17 1.83
N ALA A 110 -8.17 1.31 2.52
CA ALA A 110 -7.94 -0.13 2.51
C ALA A 110 -8.13 -0.70 1.08
N TRP A 111 -9.14 -0.22 0.37
CA TRP A 111 -9.37 -0.55 -1.03
C TRP A 111 -8.18 -0.13 -1.90
N ILE A 112 -7.77 1.14 -1.87
CA ILE A 112 -6.60 1.62 -2.64
C ILE A 112 -5.36 0.78 -2.36
N PHE A 113 -5.10 0.46 -1.09
CA PHE A 113 -3.94 -0.33 -0.70
C PHE A 113 -3.99 -1.76 -1.26
N LEU A 114 -5.12 -2.46 -1.09
CA LEU A 114 -5.28 -3.85 -1.51
C LEU A 114 -5.43 -3.98 -3.02
N PHE A 115 -6.21 -3.10 -3.63
CA PHE A 115 -6.38 -3.02 -5.07
C PHE A 115 -5.08 -2.63 -5.77
N GLY A 116 -4.26 -1.76 -5.18
CA GLY A 116 -2.91 -1.45 -5.68
C GLY A 116 -2.03 -2.70 -5.81
N ILE A 117 -2.11 -3.63 -4.86
CA ILE A 117 -1.39 -4.92 -4.94
C ILE A 117 -1.88 -5.78 -6.11
N PHE A 118 -3.20 -5.85 -6.30
CA PHE A 118 -3.79 -6.55 -7.45
C PHE A 118 -3.35 -5.91 -8.77
N ARG A 119 -3.44 -4.57 -8.88
CA ARG A 119 -3.04 -3.81 -10.07
C ARG A 119 -1.56 -4.02 -10.38
N ALA A 120 -0.68 -3.98 -9.39
CA ALA A 120 0.73 -4.28 -9.56
C ALA A 120 0.94 -5.65 -10.20
N GLY A 121 0.21 -6.68 -9.77
CA GLY A 121 0.29 -8.01 -10.39
C GLY A 121 -0.24 -8.03 -11.82
N GLU A 122 -1.36 -7.34 -12.09
CA GLU A 122 -1.96 -7.26 -13.42
C GLU A 122 -1.01 -6.65 -14.45
N GLN A 123 -0.32 -5.56 -14.09
CA GLN A 123 0.63 -4.88 -14.97
C GLN A 123 1.78 -5.78 -15.46
N VAL A 124 2.18 -6.80 -14.69
CA VAL A 124 3.29 -7.70 -15.05
C VAL A 124 3.09 -8.35 -16.42
N ILE A 125 1.86 -8.80 -16.71
CA ILE A 125 1.55 -9.47 -17.98
C ILE A 125 0.74 -8.57 -18.91
N ALA A 126 -0.23 -7.80 -18.40
CA ALA A 126 -1.00 -6.88 -19.24
C ALA A 126 -0.10 -5.85 -19.94
N GLY A 127 0.97 -5.40 -19.27
CA GLY A 127 1.91 -4.44 -19.86
C GLY A 127 2.68 -4.98 -21.06
N LEU A 128 2.78 -6.30 -21.26
CA LEU A 128 3.47 -6.86 -22.42
C LEU A 128 2.69 -6.64 -23.73
N ASP A 129 1.42 -6.25 -23.64
CA ASP A 129 0.61 -5.88 -24.80
C ASP A 129 1.00 -4.46 -25.28
N PRO A 130 1.55 -4.31 -26.50
CA PRO A 130 1.90 -2.98 -27.02
C PRO A 130 0.69 -2.05 -27.16
N ASN A 131 -0.52 -2.58 -27.32
CA ASN A 131 -1.74 -1.78 -27.37
C ASN A 131 -2.11 -1.22 -26.00
N PHE A 132 -1.86 -1.99 -24.94
CA PHE A 132 -2.05 -1.54 -23.56
C PHE A 132 -1.08 -0.39 -23.22
N THR A 133 0.16 -0.45 -23.71
CA THR A 133 1.18 0.55 -23.39
C THR A 133 1.18 1.74 -24.34
N ALA A 134 0.53 1.64 -25.51
CA ALA A 134 0.54 2.67 -26.55
C ALA A 134 0.22 4.06 -26.00
N ASN A 135 -0.84 4.20 -25.18
CA ASN A 135 -1.30 5.48 -24.65
C ASN A 135 -1.24 5.55 -23.11
N ALA A 136 -0.36 4.75 -22.51
CA ALA A 136 -0.07 4.83 -21.08
C ALA A 136 0.77 6.08 -20.78
N TRP A 137 0.75 6.57 -19.54
CA TRP A 137 1.45 7.78 -19.11
C TRP A 137 2.95 7.82 -19.44
N GLY A 138 3.63 6.67 -19.46
CA GLY A 138 5.03 6.52 -19.86
C GLY A 138 5.23 5.74 -21.17
N GLY A 139 4.16 5.51 -21.93
CA GLY A 139 4.16 4.80 -23.20
C GLY A 139 4.94 5.52 -24.31
N PRO A 140 5.03 4.92 -25.51
CA PRO A 140 4.41 3.65 -25.90
C PRO A 140 5.22 2.41 -25.45
N SER A 141 6.43 2.61 -24.90
CA SER A 141 7.30 1.50 -24.48
C SER A 141 6.79 0.80 -23.22
N TYR A 142 7.01 -0.51 -23.13
CA TYR A 142 6.76 -1.30 -21.92
C TYR A 142 7.45 -0.71 -20.69
N LEU A 143 8.74 -0.40 -20.79
CA LEU A 143 9.53 0.06 -19.64
C LEU A 143 9.01 1.39 -19.09
N GLY A 144 8.68 2.35 -19.96
CA GLY A 144 8.14 3.62 -19.53
C GLY A 144 6.73 3.50 -18.94
N ALA A 145 5.85 2.72 -19.58
CA ALA A 145 4.51 2.47 -19.05
C ALA A 145 4.57 1.81 -17.67
N MET A 146 5.41 0.78 -17.49
CA MET A 146 5.59 0.10 -16.22
C MET A 146 6.18 1.02 -15.15
N TYR A 147 7.17 1.82 -15.50
CA TYR A 147 7.75 2.79 -14.59
C TYR A 147 6.67 3.71 -14.00
N CYS A 148 5.86 4.34 -14.85
CA CYS A 148 4.81 5.25 -14.43
C CYS A 148 3.74 4.55 -13.57
N HIS A 149 3.23 3.40 -14.04
CA HIS A 149 2.20 2.67 -13.31
C HIS A 149 2.66 2.13 -11.95
N TYR A 150 3.88 1.60 -11.85
CA TYR A 150 4.40 1.14 -10.55
C TYR A 150 4.70 2.30 -9.62
N LEU A 151 5.16 3.45 -10.13
CA LEU A 151 5.32 4.65 -9.32
C LEU A 151 3.98 5.10 -8.73
N ASP A 152 2.93 5.19 -9.55
CA ASP A 152 1.58 5.52 -9.12
C ASP A 152 1.08 4.55 -8.03
N VAL A 153 1.20 3.25 -8.28
CA VAL A 153 0.77 2.22 -7.32
C VAL A 153 1.51 2.36 -6.00
N VAL A 154 2.84 2.49 -6.02
CA VAL A 154 3.64 2.61 -4.79
C VAL A 154 3.28 3.87 -4.01
N LEU A 155 3.12 5.01 -4.68
CA LEU A 155 2.78 6.28 -4.04
C LEU A 155 1.36 6.25 -3.45
N LEU A 156 0.37 5.78 -4.21
CA LEU A 156 -1.00 5.63 -3.74
C LEU A 156 -1.10 4.66 -2.55
N MET A 157 -0.39 3.53 -2.61
CA MET A 157 -0.32 2.59 -1.50
C MET A 157 0.38 3.20 -0.27
N ALA A 158 1.44 3.99 -0.44
CA ALA A 158 2.11 4.66 0.66
C ALA A 158 1.18 5.68 1.35
N VAL A 159 0.47 6.51 0.58
CA VAL A 159 -0.52 7.47 1.09
C VAL A 159 -1.65 6.74 1.80
N ALA A 160 -2.19 5.68 1.21
CA ALA A 160 -3.24 4.87 1.82
C ALA A 160 -2.78 4.23 3.14
N ALA A 161 -1.55 3.70 3.20
CA ALA A 161 -0.98 3.15 4.43
C ALA A 161 -0.81 4.20 5.52
N LEU A 162 -0.40 5.44 5.17
CA LEU A 162 -0.31 6.55 6.11
C LEU A 162 -1.69 6.97 6.62
N ALA A 163 -2.69 7.07 5.75
CA ALA A 163 -4.07 7.37 6.12
C ALA A 163 -4.63 6.32 7.09
N LEU A 164 -4.48 5.03 6.75
CA LEU A 164 -4.86 3.91 7.63
C LEU A 164 -4.09 3.95 8.96
N HIS A 165 -2.82 4.34 8.94
CA HIS A 165 -2.05 4.51 10.17
C HIS A 165 -2.62 5.63 11.07
N GLY A 166 -3.23 6.68 10.52
CA GLY A 166 -3.91 7.72 11.30
C GLY A 166 -5.30 7.31 11.78
N LEU A 167 -6.07 6.62 10.93
CA LEU A 167 -7.47 6.30 11.16
C LEU A 167 -7.68 5.13 12.13
N LEU A 168 -6.88 4.06 11.98
CA LEU A 168 -7.06 2.83 12.77
C LEU A 168 -6.78 3.05 14.25
N LEU A 169 -7.61 2.47 15.11
CA LEU A 169 -7.44 2.55 16.56
C LEU A 169 -6.09 1.98 17.01
N ARG A 170 -5.58 2.49 18.13
CA ARG A 170 -4.39 1.98 18.80
C ARG A 170 -4.81 1.31 20.11
N PRO A 171 -4.18 0.19 20.50
CA PRO A 171 -4.39 -0.37 21.84
C PRO A 171 -4.07 0.69 22.89
N ALA A 172 -4.90 0.79 23.94
CA ALA A 172 -4.58 1.66 25.08
C ALA A 172 -3.23 1.23 25.65
N ALA A 173 -2.34 2.20 25.89
CA ALA A 173 -1.13 1.93 26.65
C ALA A 173 -1.57 1.47 28.04
N VAL A 174 -1.09 0.29 28.48
CA VAL A 174 -1.26 -0.14 29.87
C VAL A 174 -0.57 0.95 30.71
N ARG A 175 -1.35 1.79 31.40
CA ARG A 175 -0.81 2.65 32.45
C ARG A 175 -0.34 1.70 33.54
N THR A 176 0.96 1.44 33.62
CA THR A 176 1.55 0.89 34.86
C THR A 176 1.20 1.87 35.97
N PRO A 177 0.54 1.42 37.06
CA PRO A 177 0.25 2.29 38.18
C PRO A 177 1.57 2.84 38.73
N SER A 178 1.81 4.13 38.52
CA SER A 178 2.84 4.90 39.22
C SER A 178 2.34 5.11 40.65
N GLY A 179 2.58 4.13 41.53
CA GLY A 179 2.13 4.26 42.91
C GLY A 179 2.05 2.94 43.66
N MET A 180 3.18 2.26 43.82
CA MET A 180 3.40 1.51 45.06
C MET A 180 4.54 2.23 45.76
N GLY A 181 4.17 3.06 46.73
CA GLY A 181 5.11 3.77 47.58
C GLY A 181 6.10 2.79 48.19
N LYS A 182 7.36 3.22 48.27
CA LYS A 182 8.34 2.58 49.14
C LYS A 182 7.76 2.65 50.56
N VAL A 183 7.34 1.51 51.09
CA VAL A 183 7.13 1.34 52.51
C VAL A 183 8.54 1.36 53.12
N GLU A 184 8.84 2.44 53.83
CA GLU A 184 10.01 2.52 54.71
C GLU A 184 9.87 1.44 55.80
N THR A 185 10.83 0.53 55.86
CA THR A 185 11.13 -0.18 57.11
C THR A 185 12.17 0.63 57.86
N ARG A 186 11.74 1.22 58.98
CA ARG A 186 12.60 1.78 60.03
C ARG A 186 13.35 0.68 60.76
#